data_AF-A0A382TMS7-F1
#
_entry.id   AF-A0A382TMS7-F1
#
_cell.length_a   1.000
_cell.length_b   1.000
_cell.length_c   1.000
_cell.angle_alpha   90.00
_cell.angle_beta   90.00
_cell.angle_gamma   90.00
#
_symmetry.space_group_name_H-M   'P 1'
#
loop_
_entity.id
_entity.type
_entity.pdbx_description
1 polymer ?
#
loop_
_entity_poly.entity_id
_entity_poly.type
_entity_poly.pdbx_seq_one_letter_code
_entity_poly.pdbx_strand_id
1 'polypeptide(L)'
;MLRPVIMIGCGGSGQKAVRYVRAAVLRKLKHTHWEGGIPAAWQFIGLDTLNTQEAPGEIPTMPASDYKSISLQYNTFSDLSEALLARHTPIERLGYRELIGWRPQAKQVNVPLRAGAGQMRAVGRTAGVVALGTVVRPRLEEAFT
;
A
#
# COMPACT_ATOMS: atom_id res chain seq x y z
N MET A 1 0.39 -19.05 23.38
CA MET A 1 1.34 -19.26 22.25
C MET A 1 1.34 -18.01 21.38
N LEU A 2 2.49 -17.43 21.08
CA LEU A 2 2.58 -16.30 20.15
C LEU A 2 2.42 -16.84 18.71
N ARG A 3 1.57 -16.22 17.90
CA ARG A 3 1.30 -16.62 16.51
C ARG A 3 2.03 -15.68 15.55
N PRO A 4 2.41 -16.14 14.34
CA PRO A 4 2.84 -15.25 13.27
C PRO A 4 1.76 -14.22 12.95
N VAL A 5 2.18 -13.00 12.60
CA VAL A 5 1.28 -11.88 12.30
C VAL A 5 1.84 -11.12 11.11
N ILE A 6 0.98 -10.85 10.13
CA ILE A 6 1.25 -9.87 9.08
C ILE A 6 0.23 -8.75 9.25
N MET A 7 0.71 -7.56 9.63
CA MET A 7 -0.13 -6.39 9.81
C MET A 7 0.06 -5.43 8.63
N ILE A 8 -1.01 -5.18 7.88
CA ILE A 8 -0.99 -4.37 6.67
C ILE A 8 -1.77 -3.08 6.90
N GLY A 9 -1.11 -1.94 6.70
CA GLY A 9 -1.68 -0.61 6.81
C GLY A 9 -1.86 -0.01 5.42
N CYS A 10 -3.11 0.17 4.99
CA CYS A 10 -3.44 0.71 3.68
C CYS A 10 -3.77 2.21 3.75
N GLY A 11 -3.13 3.00 2.89
CA GLY A 11 -3.27 4.45 2.82
C GLY A 11 -2.65 5.18 4.01
N GLY A 12 -2.76 6.51 4.01
CA GLY A 12 -2.05 7.38 4.95
C GLY A 12 -2.38 7.11 6.43
N SER A 13 -3.64 6.83 6.78
CA SER A 13 -4.01 6.49 8.16
C SER A 13 -3.65 5.05 8.54
N GLY A 14 -3.83 4.11 7.62
CA GLY A 14 -3.52 2.69 7.85
C GLY A 14 -2.04 2.46 8.09
N GLN A 15 -1.17 3.04 7.26
CA GLN A 15 0.28 2.94 7.45
C GLN A 15 0.74 3.60 8.76
N LYS A 16 0.12 4.74 9.14
CA LYS A 16 0.40 5.39 10.45
C LYS A 16 0.04 4.45 11.59
N ALA A 17 -1.15 3.83 11.56
CA ALA A 17 -1.58 2.89 12.60
C ALA A 17 -0.59 1.73 12.75
N VAL A 18 -0.20 1.10 11.63
CA VAL A 18 0.80 0.01 11.63
C VAL A 18 2.14 0.48 12.19
N ARG A 19 2.57 1.70 11.86
CA ARG A 19 3.80 2.29 12.38
C ARG A 19 3.75 2.49 13.91
N TYR A 20 2.63 2.95 14.46
CA TYR A 20 2.43 3.05 15.92
C TYR A 20 2.47 1.67 16.59
N VAL A 21 1.83 0.65 16.01
CA VAL A 21 1.87 -0.71 16.54
C VAL A 21 3.29 -1.28 16.49
N ARG A 22 3.99 -1.13 15.37
CA ARG A 22 5.40 -1.53 15.19
C ARG A 22 6.29 -0.89 16.27
N ALA A 23 6.11 0.40 16.54
CA ALA A 23 6.85 1.11 17.58
C ALA A 23 6.53 0.59 18.99
N ALA A 24 5.25 0.30 19.29
CA ALA A 24 4.84 -0.26 20.57
C ALA A 24 5.43 -1.67 20.80
N VAL A 25 5.42 -2.52 19.77
CA VAL A 25 6.03 -3.87 19.80
C VAL A 25 7.53 -3.78 20.06
N LEU A 26 8.24 -2.91 19.34
CA LEU A 26 9.67 -2.67 19.55
C LEU A 26 9.97 -2.23 20.99
N ARG A 27 9.19 -1.30 21.54
CA ARG A 27 9.34 -0.87 22.94
C ARG A 27 9.12 -2.02 23.91
N LYS A 28 8.11 -2.86 23.68
CA LYS A 28 7.82 -4.00 24.54
C LYS A 28 8.94 -5.05 24.51
N LEU A 29 9.47 -5.36 23.32
CA LEU A 29 10.58 -6.29 23.15
C LEU A 29 11.86 -5.80 23.85
N LYS A 30 12.21 -4.53 23.66
CA LYS A 30 13.35 -3.91 24.36
C LYS A 30 13.19 -3.97 25.89
N HIS A 31 11.98 -3.72 26.38
CA HIS A 31 11.69 -3.79 27.82
C HIS A 31 11.82 -5.21 28.39
N THR A 32 11.70 -6.25 27.55
CA THR A 32 11.94 -7.64 27.93
C THR A 32 13.38 -8.10 27.65
N HIS A 33 14.32 -7.17 27.46
CA HIS A 33 15.74 -7.45 27.14
C HIS A 33 15.93 -8.28 25.86
N TRP A 34 15.03 -8.14 24.89
CA TRP A 34 15.18 -8.75 23.57
C TRP A 34 16.04 -7.86 22.65
N GLU A 35 17.16 -8.40 22.18
CA GLU A 35 18.12 -7.68 21.35
C GLU A 35 17.95 -7.92 19.83
N GLY A 36 17.13 -8.91 19.43
CA GLY A 36 16.99 -9.36 18.04
C GLY A 36 16.08 -8.51 17.15
N GLY A 37 15.66 -7.32 17.57
CA GLY A 37 14.71 -6.49 16.81
C GLY A 37 13.29 -7.06 16.74
N ILE A 38 12.54 -6.83 15.65
CA ILE A 38 11.22 -7.44 15.47
C ILE A 38 11.42 -8.89 15.00
N PRO A 39 10.79 -9.90 15.64
CA PRO A 39 10.83 -11.29 15.16
C PRO A 39 10.36 -11.40 13.71
N ALA A 40 11.03 -12.22 12.89
CA ALA A 40 10.69 -12.41 11.48
C ALA A 40 9.23 -12.89 11.27
N ALA A 41 8.67 -13.64 12.23
CA ALA A 41 7.27 -14.06 12.20
C ALA A 41 6.25 -12.90 12.31
N TRP A 42 6.70 -11.67 12.64
CA TRP A 42 5.88 -10.47 12.75
C TRP A 42 6.28 -9.43 11.70
N GLN A 43 5.44 -9.30 10.69
CA GLN A 43 5.66 -8.39 9.57
C GLN A 43 4.72 -7.19 9.69
N PHE A 44 5.26 -5.98 9.53
CA PHE A 44 4.50 -4.73 9.56
C PHE A 44 4.69 -4.03 8.22
N ILE A 45 3.62 -3.93 7.42
CA ILE A 45 3.70 -3.47 6.03
C ILE A 45 2.82 -2.25 5.84
N GLY A 46 3.38 -1.18 5.29
CA GLY A 46 2.65 -0.02 4.82
C GLY A 46 2.47 -0.03 3.31
N LEU A 47 1.23 0.13 2.85
CA LEU A 47 0.90 0.30 1.44
C LEU A 47 0.24 1.66 1.25
N ASP A 48 0.76 2.48 0.36
CA ASP A 48 0.19 3.81 0.08
C ASP A 48 0.35 4.16 -1.40
N THR A 49 -0.40 5.15 -1.86
CA THR A 49 -0.19 5.74 -3.18
C THR A 49 1.07 6.62 -3.20
N LEU A 50 1.42 7.24 -2.08
CA LEU A 50 2.64 8.04 -1.95
C LEU A 50 3.86 7.16 -1.65
N ASN A 51 5.05 7.65 -1.99
CA ASN A 51 6.33 7.04 -1.58
C ASN A 51 6.92 7.71 -0.33
N THR A 52 6.35 8.82 0.11
CA THR A 52 6.75 9.56 1.31
C THR A 52 5.86 9.21 2.49
N GLN A 53 6.49 8.90 3.62
CA GLN A 53 5.78 8.72 4.89
C GLN A 53 5.70 10.06 5.63
N GLU A 54 4.49 10.52 5.89
CA GLU A 54 4.27 11.68 6.77
C GLU A 54 4.73 11.32 8.19
N ALA A 55 5.69 12.06 8.73
CA ALA A 55 6.32 11.77 10.01
C ALA A 55 6.44 13.05 10.86
N PRO A 56 5.46 13.38 11.72
CA PRO A 56 5.50 14.56 12.57
C PRO A 56 6.50 14.45 13.75
N GLY A 57 7.60 13.71 13.61
CA GLY A 57 8.65 13.57 14.62
C GLY A 57 8.36 12.63 15.80
N GLU A 58 7.11 12.21 16.01
CA GLU A 58 6.72 11.40 17.18
C GLU A 58 7.18 9.94 17.15
N ILE A 59 7.29 9.33 15.96
CA ILE A 59 7.65 7.93 15.77
C ILE A 59 8.51 7.75 14.50
N PRO A 60 9.52 6.85 14.52
CA PRO A 60 10.35 6.59 13.35
C PRO A 60 9.53 6.11 12.15
N THR A 61 9.93 6.54 10.95
CA THR A 61 9.40 6.00 9.69
C THR A 61 9.68 4.51 9.56
N MET A 62 8.82 3.79 8.84
CA MET A 62 9.09 2.40 8.48
C MET A 62 10.25 2.32 7.47
N PRO A 63 11.07 1.25 7.52
CA PRO A 63 12.08 0.99 6.49
C PRO A 63 11.45 0.92 5.09
N ALA A 64 12.23 1.24 4.04
CA ALA A 64 11.78 1.17 2.65
C ALA A 64 11.44 -0.27 2.19
N SER A 65 11.94 -1.29 2.89
CA SER A 65 11.53 -2.70 2.69
C SER A 65 10.07 -2.94 3.10
N ASP A 66 9.59 -2.20 4.10
CA ASP A 66 8.29 -2.40 4.75
C ASP A 66 7.22 -1.40 4.29
N TYR A 67 7.62 -0.30 3.62
CA TYR A 67 6.71 0.68 3.05
C TYR A 67 6.77 0.66 1.52
N LYS A 68 5.68 0.28 0.86
CA LYS A 68 5.60 0.21 -0.60
C LYS A 68 4.56 1.17 -1.15
N SER A 69 4.95 1.90 -2.20
CA SER A 69 4.01 2.69 -2.98
C SER A 69 3.34 1.83 -4.05
N ILE A 70 2.01 1.89 -4.15
CA ILE A 70 1.21 1.18 -5.15
C ILE A 70 0.97 2.00 -6.43
N SER A 71 1.41 3.26 -6.49
CA SER A 71 1.26 4.11 -7.68
C SER A 71 2.56 4.76 -8.17
N LEU A 72 3.71 4.42 -7.61
CA LEU A 72 5.00 5.06 -7.95
C LEU A 72 5.36 5.00 -9.45
N GLN A 73 4.92 3.93 -10.12
CA GLN A 73 5.17 3.68 -11.54
C GLN A 73 4.41 4.62 -12.48
N TYR A 74 3.44 5.39 -11.97
CA TYR A 74 2.56 6.24 -12.77
C TYR A 74 2.63 7.69 -12.32
N ASN A 75 2.64 8.62 -13.28
CA ASN A 75 2.65 10.06 -13.00
C ASN A 75 1.23 10.63 -13.04
N THR A 76 0.43 10.20 -14.02
CA THR A 76 -0.95 10.67 -14.21
C THR A 76 -1.96 9.55 -14.00
N PHE A 77 -3.20 9.92 -13.67
CA PHE A 77 -4.29 8.95 -13.58
C PHE A 77 -4.63 8.33 -14.95
N SER A 78 -4.38 9.04 -16.05
CA SER A 78 -4.54 8.50 -17.41
C SER A 78 -3.63 7.30 -17.64
N ASP A 79 -2.33 7.41 -17.33
CA ASP A 79 -1.37 6.31 -17.48
C ASP A 79 -1.79 5.08 -16.64
N LEU A 80 -2.22 5.34 -15.40
CA LEU A 80 -2.70 4.30 -14.51
C LEU A 80 -3.99 3.63 -15.03
N SER A 81 -4.90 4.43 -15.59
CA SER A 81 -6.13 3.95 -16.19
C SER A 81 -5.86 3.10 -17.43
N GLU A 82 -4.91 3.49 -18.27
CA GLU A 82 -4.51 2.72 -19.45
C GLU A 82 -3.90 1.38 -19.04
N ALA A 83 -3.01 1.38 -18.03
CA ALA A 83 -2.44 0.15 -17.50
C ALA A 83 -3.49 -0.80 -16.91
N LEU A 84 -4.54 -0.27 -16.27
CA LEU A 84 -5.68 -1.07 -15.81
C LEU A 84 -6.45 -1.70 -16.98
N LEU A 85 -6.78 -0.89 -18.00
CA LEU A 85 -7.58 -1.33 -19.15
C LEU A 85 -6.82 -2.29 -20.06
N ALA A 86 -5.49 -2.20 -20.11
CA ALA A 86 -4.65 -3.17 -20.81
C ALA A 86 -4.74 -4.58 -20.20
N ARG A 87 -5.06 -4.71 -18.90
CA ARG A 87 -5.23 -5.99 -18.19
C ARG A 87 -6.67 -6.49 -18.12
N HIS A 88 -7.62 -5.60 -18.42
CA HIS A 88 -9.05 -5.85 -18.34
C HIS A 88 -9.72 -5.18 -19.52
N THR A 89 -9.48 -5.75 -20.70
CA THR A 89 -9.94 -5.17 -21.97
C THR A 89 -11.46 -5.28 -22.11
N PRO A 90 -12.12 -4.47 -22.96
CA PRO A 90 -13.55 -4.62 -23.23
C PRO A 90 -13.96 -6.01 -23.75
N ILE A 91 -13.02 -6.76 -24.33
CA ILE A 91 -13.21 -8.14 -24.77
C ILE A 91 -13.33 -9.07 -23.55
N GLU A 92 -12.56 -8.80 -22.50
CA GLU A 92 -12.64 -9.50 -21.21
C GLU A 92 -13.85 -9.02 -20.40
N ARG A 93 -15.02 -9.57 -20.74
CA ARG A 93 -16.32 -9.11 -20.24
C ARG A 93 -16.44 -9.04 -18.71
N LEU A 94 -15.82 -9.95 -17.95
CA LEU A 94 -16.01 -9.99 -16.49
C LEU A 94 -15.21 -8.88 -15.80
N GLY A 95 -13.88 -8.86 -15.98
CA GLY A 95 -13.01 -7.87 -15.35
C GLY A 95 -13.37 -6.45 -15.76
N TYR A 96 -13.63 -6.20 -17.05
CA TYR A 96 -13.98 -4.86 -17.53
C TYR A 96 -15.33 -4.37 -16.98
N ARG A 97 -16.37 -5.22 -16.91
CA ARG A 97 -17.69 -4.83 -16.40
C ARG A 97 -17.66 -4.44 -14.92
N GLU A 98 -16.82 -5.07 -14.13
CA GLU A 98 -16.62 -4.72 -12.72
C GLU A 98 -15.94 -3.34 -12.56
N LEU A 99 -15.19 -2.86 -13.54
CA LEU A 99 -14.44 -1.61 -13.48
C LEU A 99 -15.26 -0.38 -13.92
N ILE A 100 -16.13 -0.53 -14.93
CA ILE A 100 -16.85 0.60 -15.55
C ILE A 100 -17.79 1.34 -14.59
N GLY A 101 -18.27 0.68 -13.53
CA GLY A 101 -19.27 1.25 -12.62
C GLY A 101 -18.71 2.20 -11.55
N TRP A 102 -17.43 2.12 -11.22
CA TRP A 102 -16.83 2.89 -10.11
C TRP A 102 -15.57 3.66 -10.50
N ARG A 103 -14.93 3.33 -11.63
CA ARG A 103 -13.70 3.98 -12.07
C ARG A 103 -14.00 5.41 -12.54
N PRO A 104 -13.22 6.42 -12.12
CA PRO A 104 -13.41 7.77 -12.60
C PRO A 104 -12.96 7.88 -14.06
N GLN A 105 -13.57 8.80 -14.81
CA GLN A 105 -13.14 9.07 -16.18
C GLN A 105 -11.77 9.74 -16.16
N ALA A 106 -10.82 9.21 -16.94
CA ALA A 106 -9.42 9.64 -16.86
C ALA A 106 -9.25 11.16 -17.05
N LYS A 107 -9.96 11.73 -18.03
CA LYS A 107 -9.94 13.16 -18.35
C LYS A 107 -10.52 14.07 -17.26
N GLN A 108 -11.23 13.52 -16.28
CA GLN A 108 -11.82 14.28 -15.17
C GLN A 108 -10.90 14.32 -13.94
N VAL A 109 -9.81 13.54 -13.93
CA VAL A 109 -8.85 13.46 -12.82
C VAL A 109 -7.62 14.30 -13.15
N ASN A 110 -7.63 15.56 -12.70
CA ASN A 110 -6.57 16.54 -13.02
C ASN A 110 -5.50 16.68 -11.93
N VAL A 111 -5.57 15.88 -10.86
CA VAL A 111 -4.59 15.93 -9.77
C VAL A 111 -3.43 14.96 -10.02
N PRO A 112 -2.18 15.35 -9.79
CA PRO A 112 -1.04 14.44 -9.93
C PRO A 112 -1.14 13.26 -8.96
N LEU A 113 -0.83 12.04 -9.43
CA LEU A 113 -0.88 10.84 -8.58
C LEU A 113 0.04 10.95 -7.37
N ARG A 114 1.21 11.56 -7.57
CA ARG A 114 2.25 11.76 -6.55
C ARG A 114 1.93 12.91 -5.57
N ALA A 115 0.89 13.69 -5.82
CA ALA A 115 0.46 14.81 -4.97
C ALA A 115 -0.78 14.48 -4.13
N GLY A 116 -1.03 13.20 -3.86
CA GLY A 116 -2.11 12.77 -2.96
C GLY A 116 -3.43 12.46 -3.66
N ALA A 117 -3.45 12.31 -4.99
CA ALA A 117 -4.67 11.90 -5.71
C ALA A 117 -5.28 10.58 -5.20
N GLY A 118 -4.46 9.72 -4.57
CA GLY A 118 -4.92 8.49 -3.91
C GLY A 118 -5.91 8.70 -2.75
N GLN A 119 -6.02 9.93 -2.22
CA GLN A 119 -7.07 10.29 -1.25
C GLN A 119 -8.47 10.18 -1.87
N MET A 120 -8.58 10.38 -3.19
CA MET A 120 -9.81 10.07 -3.91
C MET A 120 -9.94 8.56 -3.99
N ARG A 121 -10.92 8.02 -3.25
CA ARG A 121 -11.12 6.57 -3.07
C ARG A 121 -11.08 5.78 -4.38
N ALA A 122 -11.68 6.33 -5.43
CA ALA A 122 -11.73 5.66 -6.73
C ALA A 122 -10.35 5.59 -7.40
N VAL A 123 -9.51 6.63 -7.29
CA VAL A 123 -8.13 6.61 -7.78
C VAL A 123 -7.27 5.63 -6.99
N GLY A 124 -7.37 5.65 -5.66
CA GLY A 124 -6.65 4.71 -4.80
C GLY A 124 -7.03 3.25 -5.09
N ARG A 125 -8.32 2.97 -5.33
CA ARG A 125 -8.80 1.64 -5.72
C ARG A 125 -8.24 1.21 -7.07
N THR A 126 -8.20 2.09 -8.07
CA THR A 126 -7.57 1.81 -9.37
C THR A 126 -6.09 1.47 -9.20
N ALA A 127 -5.34 2.25 -8.44
CA ALA A 127 -3.93 1.97 -8.14
C ALA A 127 -3.76 0.60 -7.46
N GLY A 128 -4.62 0.30 -6.49
CA GLY A 128 -4.60 -0.97 -5.77
C GLY A 128 -4.81 -2.19 -6.68
N VAL A 129 -5.76 -2.12 -7.61
CA VAL A 129 -6.02 -3.21 -8.57
C VAL A 129 -4.82 -3.44 -9.48
N VAL A 130 -4.24 -2.37 -10.03
CA VAL A 130 -3.05 -2.48 -10.89
C VAL A 130 -1.84 -3.02 -10.11
N ALA A 131 -1.66 -2.58 -8.86
CA ALA A 131 -0.54 -2.97 -8.02
C ALA A 131 -0.69 -4.36 -7.37
N LEU A 132 -1.88 -4.97 -7.42
CA LEU A 132 -2.15 -6.22 -6.71
C LEU A 132 -1.19 -7.34 -7.13
N GLY A 133 -0.97 -7.50 -8.43
CA GLY A 133 -0.09 -8.52 -8.98
C GLY A 133 1.40 -8.16 -9.00
N THR A 134 1.74 -6.86 -8.97
CA THR A 134 3.12 -6.39 -9.19
C THR A 134 3.82 -5.90 -7.93
N VAL A 135 3.08 -5.48 -6.91
CA VAL A 135 3.62 -4.92 -5.66
C VAL A 135 3.09 -5.67 -4.46
N VAL A 136 1.76 -5.80 -4.35
CA VAL A 136 1.12 -6.32 -3.13
C VAL A 136 1.37 -7.82 -2.97
N ARG A 137 1.04 -8.63 -3.98
CA ARG A 137 1.23 -10.09 -3.91
C ARG A 137 2.69 -10.47 -3.65
N PRO A 138 3.70 -9.98 -4.41
CA PRO A 138 5.08 -10.34 -4.15
C PRO A 138 5.55 -9.98 -2.73
N ARG A 139 5.16 -8.80 -2.20
CA ARG A 139 5.53 -8.40 -0.83
C ARG A 139 4.87 -9.25 0.24
N LEU A 140 3.64 -9.72 0.00
CA LEU A 140 2.96 -10.62 0.93
C LEU A 140 3.55 -12.02 0.88
N GLU A 141 3.89 -12.54 -0.30
CA GLU A 141 4.59 -13.82 -0.44
C GLU A 141 5.94 -13.80 0.31
N GLU A 142 6.72 -12.72 0.16
CA GLU A 142 7.95 -12.48 0.96
C GLU A 142 7.68 -12.41 2.48
N ALA A 143 6.52 -11.88 2.89
CA ALA A 143 6.15 -11.80 4.30
C ALA A 143 5.77 -13.16 4.92
N PHE A 144 5.38 -14.12 4.09
CA PHE A 144 4.94 -15.45 4.52
C PHE A 144 6.09 -16.47 4.62
N THR A 145 7.22 -16.20 3.95
CA THR A 145 8.44 -17.04 3.95
C THR A 145 9.36 -16.66 5.09
#